data_AF-A0A3P7LDU9-F1
#
_entry.id   AF-A0A3P7LDU9-F1
#
_cell.length_a   1.000
_cell.length_b   1.000
_cell.length_c   1.000
_cell.angle_alpha   90.00
_cell.angle_beta   90.00
_cell.angle_gamma   90.00
#
_symmetry.space_group_name_H-M   'P 1'
#
loop_
_entity.id
_entity.type
_entity.pdbx_description
1 polymer ?
#
loop_
_entity_poly.entity_id
_entity_poly.type
_entity_poly.pdbx_seq_one_letter_code
_entity_poly.pdbx_strand_id
1 'polypeptide(L)'
;LFSLRDTKSRGSKPVVDVFHGPRTNEPDGEVVKASLLMAKLASEMTTGDLLLVCITGGGSAMLTLPSSIRRDLDPADDTAKRIPLQSIVQTSRLFSLAGASIQEINSVRSCLDVMKAGGLARLAAPAQVVSLILSDVVGDPIEFIASGPTFIREDDADCNPFVRAQAVIDKYDLGSKIPEPVKKFFDERSDVGNALALVGPKPANHIIGNISMALVAAAEEAASYIPAGITSTPSTVVKDQLSRTPVDQYQLLLPIVLTGDLTGDMQEKADAVADLAWHLRYFIQTIMRTPNFIFSDITPEMVR
;
A
#
# COMPACT_ATOMS: atom_id res chain seq x y z
N LEU A 1 25.34 -5.10 5.08
CA LEU A 1 25.44 -3.63 4.95
C LEU A 1 26.51 -3.34 3.91
N PHE A 2 26.07 -3.02 2.69
CA PHE A 2 26.95 -2.78 1.53
C PHE A 2 27.86 -1.58 1.81
N SER A 3 29.13 -1.66 1.40
CA SER A 3 30.09 -0.57 1.55
C SER A 3 30.09 0.32 0.31
N LEU A 4 30.52 1.57 0.44
CA LEU A 4 30.75 2.50 -0.70
C LEU A 4 31.72 1.95 -1.78
N ARG A 5 32.38 0.81 -1.56
CA ARG A 5 33.18 0.13 -2.59
C ARG A 5 32.32 -0.71 -3.54
N ASP A 6 31.12 -1.12 -3.12
CA ASP A 6 30.20 -1.96 -3.91
C ASP A 6 29.40 -1.11 -4.93
N THR A 7 29.32 0.21 -4.72
CA THR A 7 28.74 1.18 -5.65
C THR A 7 29.72 1.69 -6.71
N LYS A 8 30.94 1.12 -6.80
CA LYS A 8 31.84 1.38 -7.93
C LYS A 8 31.30 0.70 -9.18
N SER A 9 30.32 1.33 -9.82
CA SER A 9 29.89 0.93 -11.15
C SER A 9 31.09 0.95 -12.09
N ARG A 10 31.15 -0.10 -12.90
CA ARG A 10 31.95 -0.17 -14.11
C ARG A 10 31.62 1.03 -15.02
N GLY A 11 32.30 2.15 -14.88
CA GLY A 11 32.45 3.20 -15.92
C GLY A 11 31.19 3.87 -16.52
N SER A 12 29.96 3.46 -16.18
CA SER A 12 28.72 4.00 -16.74
C SER A 12 28.04 4.93 -15.74
N LYS A 13 27.55 6.07 -16.25
CA LYS A 13 26.67 6.98 -15.50
C LYS A 13 25.39 6.25 -15.10
N PRO A 14 24.79 6.56 -13.93
CA PRO A 14 23.48 6.04 -13.58
C PRO A 14 22.47 6.46 -14.67
N VAL A 15 21.77 5.47 -15.22
CA VAL A 15 20.66 5.69 -16.16
C VAL A 15 19.40 5.82 -15.31
N VAL A 16 18.71 6.95 -15.42
CA VAL A 16 17.46 7.21 -14.71
C VAL A 16 16.39 7.50 -15.75
N ASP A 17 15.50 6.54 -15.94
CA ASP A 17 14.32 6.69 -16.77
C ASP A 17 13.13 7.14 -15.91
N VAL A 18 12.41 8.16 -16.37
CA VAL A 18 11.27 8.73 -15.63
C VAL A 18 10.01 8.56 -16.46
N PHE A 19 9.00 7.93 -15.86
CA PHE A 19 7.69 7.74 -16.46
C PHE A 19 6.63 8.45 -15.64
N HIS A 20 5.59 8.91 -16.31
CA HIS A 20 4.46 9.59 -15.68
C HIS A 20 3.20 8.79 -15.94
N GLY A 21 2.49 8.46 -14.87
CA GLY A 21 1.16 7.86 -14.96
C GLY A 21 0.07 8.90 -14.73
N PRO A 22 -1.19 8.48 -14.84
CA PRO A 22 -2.33 9.35 -14.66
C PRO A 22 -2.49 9.71 -13.17
N ARG A 23 -3.12 10.86 -12.91
CA ARG A 23 -3.50 11.29 -11.54
C ARG A 23 -4.81 10.62 -11.06
N THR A 24 -5.21 9.53 -11.71
CA THR A 24 -6.43 8.78 -11.41
C THR A 24 -6.08 7.42 -10.80
N ASN A 25 -7.05 6.75 -10.21
CA ASN A 25 -6.89 5.40 -9.66
C ASN A 25 -6.94 4.30 -10.75
N GLU A 26 -6.94 4.67 -12.02
CA GLU A 26 -6.99 3.75 -13.16
C GLU A 26 -5.69 3.86 -13.99
N PRO A 27 -5.03 2.74 -14.31
CA PRO A 27 -3.80 2.75 -15.12
C PRO A 27 -4.11 3.12 -16.58
N ASP A 28 -3.13 3.73 -17.25
CA ASP A 28 -3.19 4.06 -18.68
C ASP A 28 -2.12 3.29 -19.49
N GLY A 29 -2.05 3.59 -20.79
CA GLY A 29 -1.08 2.96 -21.68
C GLY A 29 0.38 3.29 -21.37
N GLU A 30 0.67 4.46 -20.79
CA GLU A 30 2.03 4.85 -20.42
C GLU A 30 2.51 4.06 -19.20
N VAL A 31 1.65 3.85 -18.20
CA VAL A 31 1.92 2.96 -17.08
C VAL A 31 2.25 1.54 -17.56
N VAL A 32 1.50 1.02 -18.54
CA VAL A 32 1.74 -0.34 -19.07
C VAL A 32 3.10 -0.42 -19.76
N LYS A 33 3.48 0.59 -20.56
CA LYS A 33 4.80 0.65 -21.20
C LYS A 33 5.93 0.71 -20.17
N ALA A 34 5.79 1.56 -19.15
CA ALA A 34 6.76 1.68 -18.06
C ALA A 34 6.91 0.36 -17.30
N SER A 35 5.77 -0.28 -16.96
CA SER A 35 5.75 -1.55 -16.23
C SER A 35 6.37 -2.69 -17.03
N LEU A 36 6.22 -2.68 -18.37
CA LEU A 36 6.86 -3.63 -19.26
C LEU A 36 8.38 -3.46 -19.30
N LEU A 37 8.88 -2.22 -19.34
CA LEU A 37 10.33 -1.95 -19.24
C LEU A 37 10.88 -2.40 -17.88
N MET A 38 10.16 -2.13 -16.79
CA MET A 38 10.53 -2.61 -15.45
C MET A 38 10.54 -4.14 -15.39
N ALA A 39 9.56 -4.82 -16.01
CA ALA A 39 9.51 -6.27 -16.08
C ALA A 39 10.70 -6.86 -16.84
N LYS A 40 11.07 -6.27 -17.99
CA LYS A 40 12.24 -6.67 -18.78
C LYS A 40 13.53 -6.53 -17.96
N LEU A 41 13.73 -5.38 -17.32
CA LEU A 41 14.89 -5.15 -16.46
C LEU A 41 14.95 -6.17 -15.31
N ALA A 42 13.81 -6.42 -14.65
CA ALA A 42 13.73 -7.40 -13.58
C ALA A 42 14.06 -8.82 -14.07
N SER A 43 13.52 -9.24 -15.22
CA SER A 43 13.75 -10.59 -15.78
C SER A 43 15.19 -10.85 -16.20
N GLU A 44 15.99 -9.81 -16.45
CA GLU A 44 17.40 -9.93 -16.82
C GLU A 44 18.34 -9.97 -15.60
N MET A 45 17.82 -9.79 -14.37
CA MET A 45 18.62 -9.77 -13.16
C MET A 45 19.14 -11.15 -12.77
N THR A 46 20.32 -11.18 -12.16
CA THR A 46 21.06 -12.41 -11.84
C THR A 46 21.46 -12.48 -10.37
N THR A 47 22.02 -13.63 -9.97
CA THR A 47 22.55 -13.82 -8.62
C THR A 47 23.71 -12.84 -8.37
N GLY A 48 23.50 -11.88 -7.46
CA GLY A 48 24.45 -10.82 -7.14
C GLY A 48 23.89 -9.42 -7.37
N ASP A 49 22.81 -9.31 -8.15
CA ASP A 49 22.09 -8.07 -8.34
C ASP A 49 21.13 -7.78 -7.16
N LEU A 50 20.83 -6.51 -6.97
CA LEU A 50 19.90 -6.00 -5.97
C LEU A 50 18.80 -5.19 -6.65
N LEU A 51 17.56 -5.61 -6.51
CA LEU A 51 16.39 -4.82 -6.86
C LEU A 51 15.92 -4.04 -5.62
N LEU A 52 16.16 -2.73 -5.63
CA LEU A 52 15.61 -1.81 -4.63
C LEU A 52 14.28 -1.24 -5.12
N VAL A 53 13.20 -1.51 -4.39
CA VAL A 53 11.84 -1.09 -4.76
C VAL A 53 11.32 -0.06 -3.76
N CYS A 54 11.11 1.18 -4.21
CA CYS A 54 10.52 2.22 -3.37
C CYS A 54 9.02 2.31 -3.67
N ILE A 55 8.18 2.03 -2.68
CA ILE A 55 6.72 1.98 -2.82
C ILE A 55 6.09 3.09 -2.00
N THR A 56 5.17 3.83 -2.61
CA THR A 56 4.33 4.85 -1.97
C THR A 56 2.86 4.64 -2.33
N GLY A 57 1.98 5.45 -1.74
CA GLY A 57 0.56 5.51 -2.13
C GLY A 57 0.36 5.71 -3.64
N GLY A 58 -0.72 5.15 -4.16
CA GLY A 58 -1.03 5.13 -5.60
C GLY A 58 -0.33 4.04 -6.42
N GLY A 59 0.55 3.24 -5.81
CA GLY A 59 1.35 2.22 -6.51
C GLY A 59 0.55 1.21 -7.35
N SER A 60 -0.67 0.85 -6.92
CA SER A 60 -1.53 -0.11 -7.65
C SER A 60 -1.90 0.37 -9.06
N ALA A 61 -2.09 1.68 -9.25
CA ALA A 61 -2.38 2.28 -10.56
C ALA A 61 -1.10 2.57 -11.35
N MET A 62 0.03 2.80 -10.66
CA MET A 62 1.32 3.16 -11.25
C MET A 62 2.19 1.96 -11.67
N LEU A 63 1.91 0.76 -11.17
CA LEU A 63 2.58 -0.48 -11.53
C LEU A 63 1.56 -1.48 -12.04
N THR A 64 1.31 -1.47 -13.35
CA THR A 64 0.32 -2.34 -13.98
C THR A 64 0.85 -2.94 -15.28
N LEU A 65 0.97 -4.26 -15.30
CA LEU A 65 1.32 -5.02 -16.49
C LEU A 65 0.34 -6.20 -16.64
N PRO A 66 -0.72 -6.05 -17.44
CA PRO A 66 -1.68 -7.13 -17.65
C PRO A 66 -1.00 -8.41 -18.16
N SER A 67 -1.47 -9.54 -17.66
CA SER A 67 -0.98 -10.85 -18.05
C SER A 67 -1.22 -11.15 -19.53
N SER A 68 -0.31 -11.93 -20.12
CA SER A 68 -0.55 -12.55 -21.43
C SER A 68 -1.72 -13.53 -21.33
N ILE A 69 -2.57 -13.56 -22.36
CA ILE A 69 -3.67 -14.52 -22.41
C ILE A 69 -3.09 -15.95 -22.45
N ARG A 70 -2.12 -16.16 -23.32
CA ARG A 70 -1.33 -17.40 -23.39
C ARG A 70 -0.37 -17.53 -22.23
N ARG A 71 -0.22 -18.75 -21.72
CA ARG A 71 0.61 -19.06 -20.56
C ARG A 71 2.09 -19.29 -20.89
N ASP A 72 2.39 -19.71 -22.11
CA ASP A 72 3.73 -20.09 -22.57
C ASP A 72 4.59 -18.91 -23.05
N LEU A 73 4.07 -17.69 -22.94
CA LEU A 73 4.79 -16.48 -23.32
C LEU A 73 5.59 -15.93 -22.15
N ASP A 74 6.77 -15.38 -22.47
CA ASP A 74 7.57 -14.61 -21.52
C ASP A 74 6.74 -13.43 -21.01
N PRO A 75 6.57 -13.27 -19.68
CA PRO A 75 5.84 -12.15 -19.13
C PRO A 75 6.43 -10.77 -19.47
N ALA A 76 7.70 -10.70 -19.90
CA ALA A 76 8.39 -9.49 -20.34
C ALA A 76 8.37 -9.28 -21.88
N ASP A 77 7.74 -10.19 -22.65
CA ASP A 77 7.58 -10.04 -24.11
C ASP A 77 6.66 -8.87 -24.46
N ASP A 78 7.14 -7.95 -25.29
CA ASP A 78 6.40 -6.76 -25.72
C ASP A 78 5.46 -7.02 -26.91
N THR A 79 5.63 -8.14 -27.61
CA THR A 79 4.77 -8.59 -28.69
C THR A 79 3.61 -9.45 -28.19
N ALA A 80 3.66 -9.88 -26.94
CA ALA A 80 2.65 -10.73 -26.33
C ALA A 80 1.26 -10.07 -26.31
N LYS A 81 0.24 -10.82 -26.74
CA LYS A 81 -1.16 -10.38 -26.63
C LYS A 81 -1.62 -10.49 -25.18
N ARG A 82 -1.74 -9.33 -24.53
CA ARG A 82 -2.15 -9.17 -23.13
C ARG A 82 -3.65 -8.98 -22.96
N ILE A 83 -4.13 -9.22 -21.74
CA ILE A 83 -5.49 -8.89 -21.33
C ILE A 83 -5.69 -7.37 -21.46
N PRO A 84 -6.76 -6.89 -22.12
CA PRO A 84 -7.05 -5.46 -22.17
C PRO A 84 -7.35 -4.88 -20.79
N LEU A 85 -6.85 -3.68 -20.48
CA LEU A 85 -7.13 -2.99 -19.21
C LEU A 85 -8.65 -2.86 -18.95
N GLN A 86 -9.43 -2.56 -19.99
CA GLN A 86 -10.88 -2.47 -19.89
C GLN A 86 -11.52 -3.78 -19.41
N SER A 87 -10.97 -4.94 -19.80
CA SER A 87 -11.46 -6.24 -19.33
C SER A 87 -11.19 -6.44 -17.84
N ILE A 88 -10.06 -5.95 -17.32
CA ILE A 88 -9.75 -5.98 -15.88
C ILE A 88 -10.70 -5.06 -15.09
N VAL A 89 -10.98 -3.86 -15.63
CA VAL A 89 -11.92 -2.90 -15.03
C VAL A 89 -13.34 -3.47 -15.02
N GLN A 90 -13.80 -4.03 -16.14
CA GLN A 90 -15.12 -4.68 -16.26
C GLN A 90 -15.26 -5.86 -15.30
N THR A 91 -14.21 -6.69 -15.18
CA THR A 91 -14.18 -7.79 -14.21
C THR A 91 -14.34 -7.24 -12.79
N SER A 92 -13.54 -6.24 -12.41
CA SER A 92 -13.62 -5.64 -11.07
C SER A 92 -15.02 -5.08 -10.76
N ARG A 93 -15.65 -4.40 -11.73
CA ARG A 93 -17.02 -3.89 -11.60
C ARG A 93 -18.05 -5.01 -11.45
N LEU A 94 -17.92 -6.10 -12.22
CA LEU A 94 -18.81 -7.26 -12.14
C LEU A 94 -18.79 -7.88 -10.73
N PHE A 95 -17.60 -8.11 -10.17
CA PHE A 95 -17.46 -8.64 -8.79
C PHE A 95 -17.99 -7.66 -7.75
N SER A 96 -17.73 -6.36 -7.91
CA SER A 96 -18.28 -5.33 -7.02
C SER A 96 -19.82 -5.33 -7.01
N LEU A 97 -20.46 -5.44 -8.19
CA LEU A 97 -21.92 -5.51 -8.31
C LEU A 97 -22.50 -6.80 -7.73
N ALA A 98 -21.71 -7.88 -7.70
CA ALA A 98 -22.08 -9.14 -7.07
C ALA A 98 -21.87 -9.15 -5.54
N GLY A 99 -21.41 -8.05 -4.95
CA GLY A 99 -21.18 -7.92 -3.50
C GLY A 99 -19.89 -8.60 -3.02
N ALA A 100 -18.88 -8.75 -3.89
CA ALA A 100 -17.57 -9.22 -3.48
C ALA A 100 -16.87 -8.21 -2.56
N SER A 101 -16.17 -8.72 -1.55
CA SER A 101 -15.33 -7.88 -0.69
C SER A 101 -14.15 -7.31 -1.48
N ILE A 102 -13.56 -6.22 -0.98
CA ILE A 102 -12.39 -5.60 -1.63
C ILE A 102 -11.21 -6.56 -1.72
N GLN A 103 -11.03 -7.45 -0.72
CA GLN A 103 -9.99 -8.47 -0.71
C GLN A 103 -10.20 -9.52 -1.81
N GLU A 104 -11.45 -9.91 -2.06
CA GLU A 104 -11.81 -10.85 -3.13
C GLU A 104 -11.62 -10.22 -4.52
N ILE A 105 -12.09 -8.98 -4.69
CA ILE A 105 -11.87 -8.21 -5.92
C ILE A 105 -10.37 -8.06 -6.19
N ASN A 106 -9.59 -7.71 -5.16
CA ASN A 106 -8.13 -7.58 -5.27
C ASN A 106 -7.44 -8.90 -5.60
N SER A 107 -7.94 -10.02 -5.09
CA SER A 107 -7.40 -11.36 -5.40
C SER A 107 -7.56 -11.67 -6.89
N VAL A 108 -8.74 -11.43 -7.46
CA VAL A 108 -8.98 -11.61 -8.90
C VAL A 108 -8.16 -10.59 -9.71
N ARG A 109 -8.23 -9.30 -9.35
CA ARG A 109 -7.56 -8.23 -10.09
C ARG A 109 -6.04 -8.39 -10.13
N SER A 110 -5.42 -8.75 -9.00
CA SER A 110 -3.96 -8.93 -8.92
C SER A 110 -3.50 -10.17 -9.68
N CYS A 111 -4.32 -11.22 -9.78
CA CYS A 111 -4.02 -12.40 -10.59
C CYS A 111 -3.96 -12.10 -12.10
N LEU A 112 -4.68 -11.07 -12.57
CA LEU A 112 -4.69 -10.66 -13.98
C LEU A 112 -3.51 -9.77 -14.37
N ASP A 113 -2.62 -9.49 -13.42
CA ASP A 113 -1.44 -8.64 -13.60
C ASP A 113 -0.17 -9.42 -13.24
N VAL A 114 0.83 -9.34 -14.10
CA VAL A 114 2.08 -10.09 -13.96
C VAL A 114 2.91 -9.62 -12.77
N MET A 115 2.84 -8.32 -12.45
CA MET A 115 3.77 -7.68 -11.51
C MET A 115 3.24 -7.65 -10.07
N LYS A 116 1.92 -7.81 -9.90
CA LYS A 116 1.24 -7.80 -8.60
C LYS A 116 1.34 -9.15 -7.87
N ALA A 117 0.92 -9.20 -6.61
CA ALA A 117 0.88 -10.41 -5.79
C ALA A 117 2.21 -11.19 -5.74
N GLY A 118 3.34 -10.47 -5.63
CA GLY A 118 4.69 -11.02 -5.63
C GLY A 118 5.34 -11.15 -7.01
N GLY A 119 4.63 -10.79 -8.07
CA GLY A 119 5.06 -10.92 -9.46
C GLY A 119 6.39 -10.24 -9.80
N LEU A 120 6.58 -8.99 -9.35
CA LEU A 120 7.84 -8.28 -9.54
C LEU A 120 9.00 -8.99 -8.83
N ALA A 121 8.79 -9.48 -7.60
CA ALA A 121 9.81 -10.26 -6.92
C ALA A 121 10.14 -11.57 -7.62
N ARG A 122 9.13 -12.23 -8.23
CA ARG A 122 9.34 -13.46 -9.01
C ARG A 122 10.08 -13.21 -10.32
N LEU A 123 9.81 -12.10 -11.00
CA LEU A 123 10.55 -11.72 -12.21
C LEU A 123 12.02 -11.39 -11.91
N ALA A 124 12.28 -10.74 -10.78
CA ALA A 124 13.63 -10.40 -10.36
C ALA A 124 14.46 -11.60 -9.90
N ALA A 125 13.84 -12.77 -9.70
CA ALA A 125 14.56 -13.96 -9.26
C ALA A 125 15.61 -14.37 -10.30
N PRO A 126 16.86 -14.68 -9.89
CA PRO A 126 17.31 -14.98 -8.52
C PRO A 126 17.97 -13.80 -7.76
N ALA A 127 17.74 -12.55 -8.15
CA ALA A 127 18.31 -11.37 -7.49
C ALA A 127 17.68 -11.10 -6.11
N GLN A 128 18.40 -10.38 -5.24
CA GLN A 128 17.85 -9.95 -3.95
C GLN A 128 16.87 -8.81 -4.17
N VAL A 129 15.68 -8.91 -3.59
CA VAL A 129 14.67 -7.84 -3.61
C VAL A 129 14.58 -7.19 -2.22
N VAL A 130 14.67 -5.87 -2.17
CA VAL A 130 14.48 -5.07 -0.95
C VAL A 130 13.46 -3.97 -1.25
N SER A 131 12.38 -3.91 -0.49
CA SER A 131 11.36 -2.86 -0.62
C SER A 131 11.42 -1.88 0.54
N LEU A 132 11.35 -0.59 0.22
CA LEU A 132 11.18 0.50 1.17
C LEU A 132 9.79 1.12 0.95
N ILE A 133 8.92 0.99 1.94
CA ILE A 133 7.49 1.24 1.80
C ILE A 133 7.05 2.41 2.67
N LEU A 134 6.42 3.40 2.03
CA LEU A 134 5.58 4.41 2.69
C LEU A 134 4.12 3.97 2.57
N SER A 135 3.56 3.50 3.68
CA SER A 135 2.22 2.93 3.73
C SER A 135 1.15 3.99 3.97
N ASP A 136 0.15 4.02 3.10
CA ASP A 136 -1.11 4.75 3.24
C ASP A 136 -2.28 3.83 3.64
N VAL A 137 -2.01 2.55 3.94
CA VAL A 137 -3.02 1.55 4.30
C VAL A 137 -3.03 1.31 5.81
N VAL A 138 -4.21 1.46 6.42
CA VAL A 138 -4.37 1.21 7.86
C VAL A 138 -4.00 -0.22 8.23
N GLY A 139 -3.17 -0.38 9.26
CA GLY A 139 -2.69 -1.69 9.73
C GLY A 139 -1.55 -2.27 8.90
N ASP A 140 -1.09 -1.55 7.87
CA ASP A 140 0.11 -1.88 7.11
C ASP A 140 0.20 -3.29 6.47
N PRO A 141 -0.90 -3.85 5.92
CA PRO A 141 -0.85 -5.15 5.27
C PRO A 141 -0.09 -5.07 3.93
N ILE A 142 1.19 -5.46 3.94
CA ILE A 142 2.12 -5.38 2.79
C ILE A 142 1.54 -6.04 1.53
N GLU A 143 0.76 -7.10 1.69
CA GLU A 143 0.10 -7.81 0.58
C GLU A 143 -0.89 -6.93 -0.22
N PHE A 144 -1.44 -5.89 0.42
CA PHE A 144 -2.39 -4.98 -0.21
C PHE A 144 -1.74 -3.65 -0.63
N ILE A 145 -0.62 -3.25 -0.03
CA ILE A 145 0.09 -2.03 -0.40
C ILE A 145 0.62 -2.16 -1.83
N ALA A 146 0.19 -1.28 -2.72
CA ALA A 146 0.45 -1.37 -4.16
C ALA A 146 0.09 -2.74 -4.80
N SER A 147 -0.83 -3.50 -4.18
CA SER A 147 -1.15 -4.90 -4.54
C SER A 147 0.02 -5.88 -4.36
N GLY A 148 0.93 -5.58 -3.43
CA GLY A 148 1.99 -6.46 -2.95
C GLY A 148 2.94 -6.99 -4.04
N PRO A 149 3.54 -6.14 -4.90
CA PRO A 149 4.36 -6.60 -6.04
C PRO A 149 5.61 -7.37 -5.60
N THR A 150 6.10 -7.12 -4.40
CA THR A 150 7.28 -7.74 -3.79
C THR A 150 6.93 -8.60 -2.57
N PHE A 151 5.64 -8.80 -2.31
CA PHE A 151 5.18 -9.63 -1.21
C PHE A 151 5.05 -11.07 -1.69
N ILE A 152 5.83 -11.96 -1.07
CA ILE A 152 5.75 -13.41 -1.23
C ILE A 152 5.22 -13.96 0.07
N ARG A 153 4.09 -14.69 0.04
CA ARG A 153 3.53 -15.25 1.26
C ARG A 153 4.37 -16.42 1.74
N GLU A 154 4.36 -16.66 3.04
CA GLU A 154 5.09 -17.79 3.62
C GLU A 154 4.49 -19.14 3.19
N ASP A 155 3.20 -19.15 2.88
CA ASP A 155 2.43 -20.28 2.37
C ASP A 155 2.32 -20.31 0.83
N ASP A 156 3.04 -19.46 0.08
CA ASP A 156 2.94 -19.43 -1.39
C ASP A 156 3.31 -20.78 -2.04
N ALA A 157 4.08 -21.64 -1.35
CA ALA A 157 4.31 -23.02 -1.79
C ALA A 157 3.01 -23.82 -1.98
N ASP A 158 1.95 -23.46 -1.25
CA ASP A 158 0.63 -24.10 -1.23
C ASP A 158 -0.51 -23.09 -1.49
N CYS A 159 -0.23 -21.92 -2.07
CA CYS A 159 -1.23 -20.86 -2.21
C CYS A 159 -1.03 -20.04 -3.48
N ASN A 160 -1.35 -20.62 -4.63
CA ASN A 160 -1.21 -19.96 -5.92
C ASN A 160 -2.24 -18.81 -6.09
N PRO A 161 -1.82 -17.58 -6.47
CA PRO A 161 -2.75 -16.47 -6.76
C PRO A 161 -3.84 -16.82 -7.76
N PHE A 162 -3.53 -17.69 -8.73
CA PHE A 162 -4.49 -18.21 -9.70
C PHE A 162 -5.62 -19.00 -9.05
N VAL A 163 -5.27 -19.95 -8.18
CA VAL A 163 -6.23 -20.82 -7.48
C VAL A 163 -7.13 -19.99 -6.57
N ARG A 164 -6.58 -18.97 -5.89
CA ARG A 164 -7.37 -18.03 -5.09
C ARG A 164 -8.36 -17.24 -5.93
N ALA A 165 -7.92 -16.72 -7.08
CA ALA A 165 -8.79 -15.97 -7.98
C ALA A 165 -9.90 -16.85 -8.58
N GLN A 166 -9.58 -18.10 -8.95
CA GLN A 166 -10.56 -19.06 -9.45
C GLN A 166 -11.62 -19.39 -8.39
N ALA A 167 -11.21 -19.62 -7.13
CA ALA A 167 -12.14 -19.87 -6.03
C ALA A 167 -13.11 -18.68 -5.81
N VAL A 168 -12.65 -17.45 -6.00
CA VAL A 168 -13.52 -16.26 -5.97
C VAL A 168 -14.48 -16.24 -7.16
N ILE A 169 -14.02 -16.55 -8.37
CA ILE A 169 -14.89 -16.62 -9.55
C ILE A 169 -16.00 -17.65 -9.36
N ASP A 170 -15.66 -18.82 -8.83
CA ASP A 170 -16.60 -19.93 -8.59
C ASP A 170 -17.59 -19.58 -7.47
N LYS A 171 -17.13 -18.95 -6.38
CA LYS A 171 -17.98 -18.53 -5.25
C LYS A 171 -19.15 -17.65 -5.70
N TYR A 172 -18.94 -16.77 -6.67
CA TYR A 172 -19.96 -15.82 -7.17
C TYR A 172 -20.69 -16.31 -8.42
N ASP A 173 -20.37 -17.51 -8.95
CA ASP A 173 -20.93 -18.05 -10.20
C ASP A 173 -20.85 -17.05 -11.39
N LEU A 174 -19.68 -16.40 -11.53
CA LEU A 174 -19.46 -15.34 -12.52
C LEU A 174 -18.63 -15.79 -13.73
N GLY A 175 -18.19 -17.05 -13.79
CA GLY A 175 -17.32 -17.55 -14.86
C GLY A 175 -17.88 -17.37 -16.29
N SER A 176 -19.21 -17.37 -16.45
CA SER A 176 -19.87 -17.11 -17.73
C SER A 176 -20.04 -15.63 -18.08
N LYS A 177 -19.86 -14.73 -17.10
CA LYS A 177 -20.11 -13.28 -17.22
C LYS A 177 -18.84 -12.45 -17.29
N ILE A 178 -17.69 -13.02 -16.92
CA ILE A 178 -16.39 -12.33 -17.07
C ILE A 178 -16.06 -12.11 -18.56
N PRO A 179 -15.33 -11.04 -18.91
CA PRO A 179 -14.96 -10.76 -20.29
C PRO A 179 -14.13 -11.89 -20.92
N GLU A 180 -14.36 -12.14 -22.22
CA GLU A 180 -13.72 -13.23 -22.98
C GLU A 180 -12.18 -13.31 -22.85
N PRO A 181 -11.41 -12.19 -22.87
CA PRO A 181 -9.96 -12.27 -22.67
C PRO A 181 -9.55 -12.78 -21.29
N VAL A 182 -10.34 -12.45 -20.25
CA VAL A 182 -10.10 -12.90 -18.87
C VAL A 182 -10.49 -14.37 -18.74
N LYS A 183 -11.62 -14.76 -19.33
CA LYS A 183 -12.03 -16.17 -19.38
C LYS A 183 -10.95 -17.05 -20.03
N LYS A 184 -10.44 -16.66 -21.20
CA LYS A 184 -9.33 -17.37 -21.86
C LYS A 184 -8.07 -17.45 -21.02
N PHE A 185 -7.74 -16.40 -20.28
CA PHE A 185 -6.60 -16.42 -19.36
C PHE A 185 -6.74 -17.51 -18.29
N PHE A 186 -7.96 -17.70 -17.74
CA PHE A 186 -8.25 -18.76 -16.78
C PHE A 186 -8.29 -20.14 -17.43
N ASP A 187 -8.91 -20.27 -18.61
CA ASP A 187 -8.97 -21.55 -19.35
C ASP A 187 -7.56 -22.09 -19.67
N GLU A 188 -6.65 -21.24 -20.14
CA GLU A 188 -5.23 -21.54 -20.45
C GLU A 188 -4.40 -21.97 -19.21
N ARG A 189 -4.97 -21.81 -18.02
CA ARG A 189 -4.32 -22.04 -16.72
C ARG A 189 -5.14 -22.98 -15.84
N SER A 190 -6.16 -23.64 -16.37
CA SER A 190 -7.06 -24.53 -15.61
C SER A 190 -6.36 -25.75 -15.00
N ASP A 191 -5.21 -26.14 -15.54
CA ASP A 191 -4.32 -27.20 -15.04
C ASP A 191 -3.28 -26.71 -14.02
N VAL A 192 -3.25 -25.40 -13.69
CA VAL A 192 -2.40 -24.85 -12.64
C VAL A 192 -2.79 -25.47 -11.29
N GLY A 193 -1.90 -26.29 -10.75
CA GLY A 193 -2.00 -26.76 -9.37
C GLY A 193 -1.80 -25.64 -8.35
N ASN A 194 -2.12 -25.95 -7.10
CA ASN A 194 -1.95 -25.02 -5.99
C ASN A 194 -0.49 -24.71 -5.66
N ALA A 195 0.43 -25.59 -6.06
CA ALA A 195 1.84 -25.42 -5.77
C ALA A 195 2.48 -24.35 -6.66
N LEU A 196 3.13 -23.36 -6.03
CA LEU A 196 3.95 -22.36 -6.71
C LEU A 196 5.43 -22.62 -6.43
N ALA A 197 6.28 -22.44 -7.45
CA ALA A 197 7.72 -22.55 -7.26
C ALA A 197 8.20 -21.51 -6.24
N LEU A 198 8.94 -21.96 -5.23
CA LEU A 198 9.57 -21.08 -4.25
C LEU A 198 10.59 -20.17 -4.96
N VAL A 199 10.52 -18.88 -4.64
CA VAL A 199 11.47 -17.89 -5.14
C VAL A 199 12.50 -17.59 -4.06
N GLY A 200 13.78 -17.72 -4.43
CA GLY A 200 14.92 -17.42 -3.58
C GLY A 200 15.81 -16.36 -4.23
N PRO A 201 16.36 -15.41 -3.44
CA PRO A 201 16.16 -15.21 -2.00
C PRO A 201 14.80 -14.58 -1.64
N LYS A 202 14.33 -14.77 -0.40
CA LYS A 202 13.08 -14.16 0.10
C LYS A 202 13.19 -12.63 0.03
N PRO A 203 12.20 -11.91 -0.53
CA PRO A 203 12.18 -10.45 -0.51
C PRO A 203 12.17 -9.88 0.91
N ALA A 204 12.91 -8.81 1.12
CA ALA A 204 12.90 -8.05 2.38
C ALA A 204 12.02 -6.79 2.21
N ASN A 205 10.87 -6.75 2.89
CA ASN A 205 9.93 -5.63 2.79
C ASN A 205 9.95 -4.83 4.09
N HIS A 206 10.33 -3.55 4.01
CA HIS A 206 10.47 -2.66 5.16
C HIS A 206 9.52 -1.48 5.05
N ILE A 207 8.69 -1.30 6.08
CA ILE A 207 7.87 -0.10 6.24
C ILE A 207 8.74 0.96 6.89
N ILE A 208 8.99 2.04 6.15
CA ILE A 208 9.85 3.15 6.58
C ILE A 208 9.06 4.41 6.90
N GLY A 209 7.74 4.39 6.67
CA GLY A 209 6.83 5.46 7.03
C GLY A 209 5.38 4.98 6.94
N ASN A 210 4.56 5.39 7.91
CA ASN A 210 3.12 5.13 7.97
C ASN A 210 2.46 6.17 8.88
N ILE A 211 1.13 6.10 9.02
CA ILE A 211 0.38 7.01 9.89
C ILE A 211 0.76 6.90 11.37
N SER A 212 1.12 5.71 11.85
CA SER A 212 1.51 5.50 13.25
C SER A 212 2.83 6.19 13.59
N MET A 213 3.85 6.07 12.73
CA MET A 213 5.13 6.75 12.86
C MET A 213 4.96 8.28 12.85
N ALA A 214 4.09 8.79 11.98
CA ALA A 214 3.77 10.22 11.95
C ALA A 214 3.11 10.69 13.25
N LEU A 215 2.17 9.91 13.80
CA LEU A 215 1.51 10.23 15.08
C LEU A 215 2.47 10.14 16.27
N VAL A 216 3.37 9.17 16.29
CA VAL A 216 4.41 9.06 17.33
C VAL A 216 5.34 10.27 17.28
N ALA A 217 5.85 10.63 16.10
CA ALA A 217 6.71 11.80 15.94
C ALA A 217 5.99 13.10 16.35
N ALA A 218 4.71 13.25 15.99
CA ALA A 218 3.91 14.39 16.41
C ALA A 218 3.70 14.43 17.94
N ALA A 219 3.49 13.28 18.57
CA ALA A 219 3.35 13.18 20.02
C ALA A 219 4.65 13.50 20.76
N GLU A 220 5.80 13.04 20.25
CA GLU A 220 7.13 13.37 20.79
C GLU A 220 7.43 14.87 20.68
N GLU A 221 7.16 15.46 19.52
CA GLU A 221 7.31 16.89 19.30
C GLU A 221 6.38 17.69 20.22
N ALA A 222 5.11 17.29 20.34
CA ALA A 222 4.16 17.93 21.25
C ALA A 222 4.61 17.82 22.72
N ALA A 223 5.15 16.67 23.13
CA ALA A 223 5.67 16.46 24.48
C ALA A 223 6.84 17.41 24.80
N SER A 224 7.64 17.81 23.81
CA SER A 224 8.72 18.78 24.00
C SER A 224 8.23 20.18 24.41
N TYR A 225 6.98 20.53 24.06
CA TYR A 225 6.36 21.80 24.42
C TYR A 225 5.59 21.77 25.75
N ILE A 226 5.43 20.59 26.37
CA ILE A 226 4.71 20.42 27.64
C ILE A 226 5.74 20.21 28.76
N PRO A 227 5.99 21.20 29.65
CA PRO A 227 7.11 21.17 30.61
C PRO A 227 6.99 20.16 31.76
N ALA A 228 6.03 19.23 31.75
CA ALA A 228 5.83 18.27 32.83
C ALA A 228 5.49 16.88 32.26
N GLY A 229 6.31 15.92 32.65
CA GLY A 229 6.38 14.55 32.13
C GLY A 229 5.05 13.86 31.84
N ILE A 230 4.89 13.48 30.58
CA ILE A 230 4.02 12.38 30.18
C ILE A 230 4.92 11.29 29.62
N THR A 231 5.19 10.26 30.41
CA THR A 231 5.74 8.99 29.91
C THR A 231 4.66 8.29 29.10
N SER A 232 4.85 8.16 27.79
CA SER A 232 3.96 7.40 26.91
C SER A 232 4.27 5.91 27.00
N THR A 233 3.48 5.16 27.76
CA THR A 233 3.40 3.71 27.59
C THR A 233 2.37 3.37 26.51
N PRO A 234 2.70 2.53 25.52
CA PRO A 234 1.78 2.12 24.48
C PRO A 234 0.82 1.06 25.04
N SER A 235 -0.24 1.49 25.71
CA SER A 235 -1.29 0.57 26.16
C SER A 235 -2.64 1.26 26.19
N THR A 236 -3.46 0.86 25.22
CA THR A 236 -4.92 0.72 25.21
C THR A 236 -5.69 1.46 26.31
N VAL A 237 -6.44 2.50 25.95
CA VAL A 237 -7.39 3.15 26.86
C VAL A 237 -8.58 2.21 27.10
N VAL A 238 -8.71 1.74 28.34
CA VAL A 238 -9.84 0.95 28.86
C VAL A 238 -11.03 1.88 29.12
N LYS A 239 -12.22 1.42 28.73
CA LYS A 239 -13.48 2.17 28.54
C LYS A 239 -14.13 2.79 29.78
N ASP A 240 -13.59 2.65 31.00
CA ASP A 240 -14.41 2.80 32.23
C ASP A 240 -13.80 3.61 33.40
N GLN A 241 -12.95 4.62 33.14
CA GLN A 241 -12.44 5.50 34.22
C GLN A 241 -12.43 7.01 33.91
N LEU A 242 -13.55 7.57 33.47
CA LEU A 242 -13.70 9.04 33.33
C LEU A 242 -14.95 9.57 34.03
N SER A 243 -15.10 9.33 35.34
CA SER A 243 -16.23 9.89 36.10
C SER A 243 -15.90 10.56 37.43
N ARG A 244 -14.62 10.84 37.78
CA ARG A 244 -14.28 11.38 39.11
C ARG A 244 -13.10 12.37 39.21
N THR A 245 -12.92 13.29 38.27
CA THR A 245 -11.92 14.38 38.44
C THR A 245 -12.55 15.77 38.23
N PRO A 246 -12.43 16.71 39.19
CA PRO A 246 -12.91 18.09 39.05
C PRO A 246 -12.20 18.85 37.91
N VAL A 247 -12.96 19.72 37.23
CA VAL A 247 -12.64 20.36 35.92
C VAL A 247 -11.52 21.42 36.03
N ASP A 248 -11.08 21.76 37.24
CA ASP A 248 -10.26 22.91 37.58
C ASP A 248 -8.77 22.61 37.83
N GLN A 249 -8.30 21.36 37.67
CA GLN A 249 -6.88 21.00 37.86
C GLN A 249 -6.26 20.28 36.66
N TYR A 250 -6.12 21.00 35.54
CA TYR A 250 -5.56 20.57 34.24
C TYR A 250 -6.47 19.72 33.37
N GLN A 251 -6.79 20.20 32.14
CA GLN A 251 -7.00 19.35 30.97
C GLN A 251 -6.69 20.13 29.68
N LEU A 252 -5.55 19.86 29.02
CA LEU A 252 -5.62 19.65 27.58
C LEU A 252 -5.60 18.13 27.37
N LEU A 253 -6.74 17.52 27.63
CA LEU A 253 -7.03 16.18 27.13
C LEU A 253 -7.39 16.38 25.66
N LEU A 254 -6.59 15.84 24.75
CA LEU A 254 -6.92 15.79 23.33
C LEU A 254 -7.33 14.35 22.99
N PRO A 255 -8.54 13.90 23.40
CA PRO A 255 -9.05 12.64 22.91
C PRO A 255 -9.46 12.89 21.46
N ILE A 256 -8.65 12.44 20.51
CA ILE A 256 -9.15 12.26 19.15
C ILE A 256 -10.10 11.07 19.20
N VAL A 257 -11.36 11.33 19.51
CA VAL A 257 -12.42 10.33 19.44
C VAL A 257 -12.88 10.27 17.99
N LEU A 258 -12.44 9.25 17.26
CA LEU A 258 -13.10 8.85 16.03
C LEU A 258 -14.45 8.22 16.40
N THR A 259 -15.50 9.03 16.45
CA THR A 259 -16.86 8.55 16.67
C THR A 259 -17.49 8.14 15.34
N GLY A 260 -17.48 6.84 15.04
CA GLY A 260 -18.28 6.25 13.96
C GLY A 260 -17.56 5.13 13.25
N ASP A 261 -18.31 4.10 12.85
CA ASP A 261 -17.82 3.14 11.87
C ASP A 261 -17.43 3.91 10.60
N LEU A 262 -16.16 3.84 10.19
CA LEU A 262 -15.67 4.43 8.93
C LEU A 262 -16.18 3.60 7.73
N THR A 263 -17.49 3.49 7.58
CA THR A 263 -18.18 2.84 6.46
C THR A 263 -18.52 3.89 5.41
N GLY A 264 -18.16 3.66 4.13
CA GLY A 264 -18.35 4.63 3.04
C GLY A 264 -17.16 4.73 2.07
N ASP A 265 -17.25 5.68 1.14
CA ASP A 265 -16.27 5.97 0.07
C ASP A 265 -14.87 6.28 0.64
N MET A 266 -13.83 5.74 0.00
CA MET A 266 -12.44 5.92 0.40
C MET A 266 -11.95 7.35 0.15
N GLN A 267 -12.55 8.06 -0.81
CA GLN A 267 -12.17 9.43 -1.15
C GLN A 267 -12.67 10.44 -0.09
N GLU A 268 -13.92 10.29 0.35
CA GLU A 268 -14.47 11.08 1.48
C GLU A 268 -13.71 10.84 2.79
N LYS A 269 -13.21 9.62 3.01
CA LYS A 269 -12.36 9.29 4.17
C LYS A 269 -11.01 9.99 4.10
N ALA A 270 -10.37 9.99 2.92
CA ALA A 270 -9.09 10.65 2.72
C ALA A 270 -9.23 12.16 2.90
N ASP A 271 -10.31 12.76 2.39
CA ASP A 271 -10.61 14.18 2.54
C ASP A 271 -10.90 14.55 4.00
N ALA A 272 -11.69 13.74 4.72
CA ALA A 272 -11.96 13.97 6.15
C ALA A 272 -10.70 13.86 7.02
N VAL A 273 -9.80 12.92 6.72
CA VAL A 273 -8.51 12.78 7.41
C VAL A 273 -7.57 13.93 7.06
N ALA A 274 -7.54 14.37 5.79
CA ALA A 274 -6.76 15.52 5.35
C ALA A 274 -7.25 16.83 6.00
N ASP A 275 -8.57 17.03 6.08
CA ASP A 275 -9.17 18.17 6.76
C ASP A 275 -8.88 18.13 8.27
N LEU A 276 -8.96 16.97 8.92
CA LEU A 276 -8.60 16.84 10.32
C LEU A 276 -7.12 17.16 10.55
N ALA A 277 -6.23 16.63 9.69
CA ALA A 277 -4.80 16.92 9.74
C ALA A 277 -4.51 18.41 9.49
N TRP A 278 -5.26 19.05 8.59
CA TRP A 278 -5.17 20.48 8.34
C TRP A 278 -5.60 21.31 9.54
N HIS A 279 -6.73 20.99 10.16
CA HIS A 279 -7.22 21.69 11.36
C HIS A 279 -6.30 21.47 12.56
N LEU A 280 -5.76 20.27 12.75
CA LEU A 280 -4.74 19.99 13.77
C LEU A 280 -3.48 20.83 13.52
N ARG A 281 -2.99 20.86 12.28
CA ARG A 281 -1.83 21.69 11.90
C ARG A 281 -2.10 23.17 12.11
N TYR A 282 -3.27 23.67 11.70
CA TYR A 282 -3.65 25.07 11.89
C TYR A 282 -3.79 25.43 13.37
N PHE A 283 -4.38 24.54 14.17
CA PHE A 283 -4.54 24.73 15.61
C PHE A 283 -3.19 24.74 16.34
N ILE A 284 -2.32 23.77 16.04
CA ILE A 284 -0.93 23.74 16.53
C ILE A 284 -0.21 25.03 16.11
N GLN A 285 -0.29 25.43 14.86
CA GLN A 285 0.35 26.67 14.37
C GLN A 285 -0.22 27.94 14.99
N THR A 286 -1.52 27.97 15.31
CA THR A 286 -2.19 29.09 15.97
C THR A 286 -1.77 29.20 17.43
N ILE A 287 -1.72 28.08 18.16
CA ILE A 287 -1.17 28.02 19.53
C ILE A 287 0.29 28.47 19.51
N MET A 288 1.10 27.94 18.58
CA MET A 288 2.53 28.24 18.44
C MET A 288 2.81 29.68 17.96
N ARG A 289 1.83 30.37 17.35
CA ARG A 289 1.94 31.77 16.90
C ARG A 289 1.63 32.80 17.98
N THR A 290 1.25 32.38 19.18
CA THR A 290 0.93 33.30 20.29
C THR A 290 1.92 33.08 21.43
N PRO A 291 3.15 33.63 21.38
CA PRO A 291 4.20 33.36 22.38
C PRO A 291 3.90 33.99 23.75
N ASN A 292 2.87 34.84 23.83
CA ASN A 292 2.61 35.70 24.99
C ASN A 292 1.30 35.38 25.74
N PHE A 293 0.66 34.23 25.50
CA PHE A 293 -0.41 33.80 26.42
C PHE A 293 0.23 33.16 27.67
N ILE A 294 0.79 34.03 28.51
CA ILE A 294 1.25 33.67 29.84
C ILE A 294 -0.01 33.50 30.68
N PHE A 295 -0.17 32.36 31.34
CA PHE A 295 -1.25 32.05 32.30
C PHE A 295 -1.22 32.95 33.56
N SER A 296 -0.58 34.13 33.51
CA SER A 296 -0.47 35.09 34.61
C SER A 296 -1.56 36.17 34.63
N ASP A 297 -2.34 36.31 33.57
CA ASP A 297 -3.24 37.47 33.41
C ASP A 297 -4.69 37.22 33.87
N ILE A 298 -4.93 36.13 34.59
CA ILE A 298 -6.22 35.89 35.27
C ILE A 298 -6.08 36.35 36.71
N THR A 299 -6.47 37.59 36.98
CA THR A 299 -6.62 38.06 38.37
C THR A 299 -7.91 37.49 38.98
N PRO A 300 -7.93 37.20 40.31
CA PRO A 300 -9.11 36.64 41.00
C PRO A 300 -10.39 37.46 40.87
N GLU A 301 -10.29 38.73 40.46
CA GLU A 301 -11.42 39.64 40.29
C GLU A 301 -12.20 39.41 38.99
N MET A 302 -11.61 38.68 38.01
CA MET A 302 -12.26 38.32 36.75
C MET A 302 -13.12 37.04 36.83
N VAL A 303 -13.24 36.43 38.01
CA VAL A 303 -14.03 35.21 38.26
C VAL A 303 -15.14 35.49 39.29
N ARG A 304 -15.95 36.51 39.04
CA ARG A 304 -17.30 36.62 39.62
C ARG A 304 -18.34 36.70 38.52
#